data_AF-D4YQU4-F1
#
_entry.id   AF-D4YQU4-F1
#
_cell.length_a   1.000
_cell.length_b   1.000
_cell.length_c   1.000
_cell.angle_alpha   90.00
_cell.angle_beta   90.00
_cell.angle_gamma   90.00
#
_symmetry.space_group_name_H-M   'P 1'
#
loop_
_entity.id
_entity.type
_entity.pdbx_description
1 polymer ?
#
loop_
_entity_poly.entity_id
_entity_poly.type
_entity_poly.pdbx_seq_one_letter_code
_entity_poly.pdbx_strand_id
1 'polypeptide(L)'
;MILRSVCDPAIAATLERHGQIGHDLATAGPVAVNETWSRIRTDSAHHAVLWISEWPRSMVYPGFLSPILLSNGIQRSFSLICTPMRSDQAARDIRKKNVEHISD
;
A
#
# COMPACT_ATOMS: atom_id res chain seq x y z
N MET A 1 2.85 -16.41 15.69
CA MET A 1 2.94 -16.98 14.32
C MET A 1 2.42 -15.96 13.32
N ILE A 2 3.17 -14.87 13.10
CA ILE A 2 2.74 -13.70 12.28
C ILE A 2 3.71 -13.46 11.11
N LEU A 3 4.98 -13.87 11.23
CA LEU A 3 5.98 -13.61 10.19
C LEU A 3 5.65 -14.27 8.84
N ARG A 4 5.15 -15.52 8.86
CA ARG A 4 4.94 -16.28 7.62
C ARG A 4 3.75 -15.78 6.80
N SER A 5 2.65 -15.35 7.43
CA SER A 5 1.48 -14.82 6.72
C SER A 5 1.76 -13.46 6.06
N VAL A 6 2.66 -12.66 6.64
CA VAL A 6 3.11 -11.39 6.06
C VAL A 6 3.95 -11.62 4.80
N CYS A 7 4.68 -12.72 4.75
CA CYS A 7 5.54 -13.10 3.63
C CYS A 7 4.81 -13.85 2.52
N ASP A 8 3.92 -14.79 2.87
CA ASP A 8 3.07 -15.56 1.96
C ASP A 8 1.61 -15.60 2.48
N PRO A 9 0.71 -14.75 1.94
CA PRO A 9 -0.67 -14.69 2.39
C PRO A 9 -1.50 -15.90 1.92
N ALA A 10 -1.07 -16.66 0.90
CA ALA A 10 -1.79 -17.84 0.44
C ALA A 10 -1.73 -18.98 1.48
N ILE A 11 -0.64 -19.03 2.24
CA ILE A 11 -0.45 -19.99 3.33
C ILE A 11 -1.13 -19.55 4.64
N ALA A 12 -1.48 -18.26 4.78
CA ALA A 12 -2.10 -17.68 5.98
C ALA A 12 -3.42 -18.39 6.36
N ALA A 13 -4.31 -18.64 5.40
CA ALA A 13 -5.60 -19.32 5.65
C ALA A 13 -5.45 -20.80 6.03
N THR A 14 -4.31 -21.43 5.70
CA THR A 14 -3.99 -22.81 6.07
C THR A 14 -3.36 -22.88 7.46
N LEU A 15 -2.52 -21.88 7.78
CA LEU A 15 -1.90 -21.68 9.09
C LEU A 15 -2.92 -21.35 10.19
N GLU A 16 -3.92 -20.52 9.91
CA GLU A 16 -5.01 -20.20 10.85
C GLU A 16 -5.84 -21.44 11.21
N ARG A 17 -6.03 -22.37 10.26
CA ARG A 17 -6.78 -23.63 10.47
C ARG A 17 -5.98 -24.70 11.21
N HIS A 18 -4.65 -24.65 11.16
CA HIS A 18 -3.77 -25.63 11.80
C HIS A 18 -2.69 -24.93 12.64
N GLY A 19 -3.09 -24.38 13.80
CA GLY A 19 -2.23 -23.56 14.67
C GLY A 19 -0.96 -24.22 15.21
N GLN A 20 -0.68 -25.49 14.89
CA GLN A 20 0.57 -26.19 15.22
C GLN A 20 1.57 -26.30 14.05
N ILE A 21 1.15 -26.02 12.81
CA ILE A 21 2.05 -26.02 11.64
C ILE A 21 2.78 -24.68 11.60
N GLY A 22 4.09 -24.65 11.87
CA GLY A 22 4.91 -23.42 11.88
C GLY A 22 5.61 -23.08 13.21
N HIS A 23 5.67 -24.02 14.16
CA HIS A 23 6.40 -23.86 15.43
C HIS A 23 7.93 -24.01 15.32
N ASP A 24 8.44 -24.47 14.16
CA ASP A 24 9.88 -24.51 13.91
C ASP A 24 10.36 -23.17 13.33
N LEU A 25 11.22 -22.48 14.08
CA LEU A 25 11.85 -21.20 13.71
C LEU A 25 12.59 -21.29 12.37
N ALA A 26 13.11 -22.47 12.00
CA ALA A 26 13.78 -22.69 10.71
C ALA A 26 12.83 -22.55 9.51
N THR A 27 11.50 -22.58 9.74
CA THR A 27 10.45 -22.47 8.70
C THR A 27 9.55 -21.25 8.89
N ALA A 28 9.88 -20.37 9.84
CA ALA A 28 9.08 -19.22 10.23
C ALA A 28 9.23 -18.00 9.30
N GLY A 29 10.28 -17.98 8.48
CA GLY A 29 10.50 -17.00 7.41
C GLY A 29 10.27 -17.62 6.02
N PRO A 30 10.30 -16.81 4.96
CA PRO A 30 10.15 -17.31 3.60
C PRO A 30 11.29 -18.22 3.18
N VAL A 31 10.96 -19.29 2.45
CA VAL A 31 11.92 -20.32 2.02
C VAL A 31 12.63 -19.89 0.73
N ALA A 32 11.98 -19.06 -0.09
CA ALA A 32 12.55 -18.45 -1.27
C ALA A 32 12.27 -16.94 -1.34
N VAL A 33 13.32 -16.17 -1.61
CA VAL A 33 13.24 -14.72 -1.85
C VAL A 33 13.91 -14.40 -3.18
N ASN A 34 13.24 -13.63 -4.03
CA ASN A 34 13.82 -13.08 -5.25
C ASN A 34 13.58 -11.56 -5.28
N GLU A 35 14.66 -10.80 -5.20
CA GLU A 35 14.62 -9.35 -5.16
C GLU A 35 15.01 -8.76 -6.52
N THR A 36 14.17 -7.82 -6.97
CA THR A 36 14.44 -6.95 -8.11
C THR A 36 14.23 -5.51 -7.66
N TRP A 37 14.85 -4.54 -8.34
CA TRP A 37 14.85 -3.14 -7.92
C TRP A 37 13.46 -2.56 -7.60
N SER A 38 12.41 -3.03 -8.29
CA SER A 38 11.04 -2.55 -8.12
C SER A 38 10.09 -3.54 -7.45
N ARG A 39 10.54 -4.76 -7.10
CA ARG A 39 9.65 -5.83 -6.60
C ARG A 39 10.43 -6.88 -5.82
N ILE A 40 9.84 -7.36 -4.73
CA ILE A 40 10.31 -8.56 -4.04
C ILE A 40 9.27 -9.67 -4.20
N ARG A 41 9.72 -10.87 -4.58
CA ARG A 41 8.90 -12.09 -4.57
C ARG A 41 9.33 -12.94 -3.40
N THR A 42 8.34 -13.40 -2.63
CA THR A 42 8.54 -14.16 -1.41
C THR A 42 7.67 -15.41 -1.50
N ASP A 43 8.29 -16.58 -1.68
CA ASP A 43 7.60 -17.83 -2.04
C ASP A 43 6.64 -17.66 -3.23
N SER A 44 5.32 -17.70 -2.98
CA SER A 44 4.27 -17.47 -3.98
C SER A 44 3.81 -16.00 -4.09
N ALA A 45 4.18 -15.16 -3.13
CA ALA A 45 3.71 -13.78 -3.02
C ALA A 45 4.56 -12.79 -3.83
N HIS A 46 3.88 -11.78 -4.39
CA HIS A 46 4.50 -10.64 -5.06
C HIS A 46 4.25 -9.36 -4.26
N HIS A 47 5.33 -8.68 -3.89
CA HIS A 47 5.30 -7.47 -3.08
C HIS A 47 5.82 -6.28 -3.90
N ALA A 48 5.06 -5.19 -3.92
CA ALA A 48 5.43 -3.95 -4.59
C ALA A 48 5.13 -2.76 -3.68
N VAL A 49 6.02 -1.76 -3.69
CA VAL A 49 5.83 -0.49 -2.99
C VAL A 49 5.62 0.59 -4.05
N LEU A 50 4.52 1.33 -3.91
CA LEU A 50 4.13 2.39 -4.82
C LEU A 50 4.03 3.71 -4.06
N TRP A 51 4.36 4.81 -4.75
CA TRP A 51 4.24 6.17 -4.23
C TRP A 51 3.27 6.95 -5.11
N ILE A 52 2.36 7.70 -4.47
CA ILE A 52 1.47 8.63 -5.19
C ILE A 52 2.28 9.88 -5.50
N SER A 53 2.62 10.09 -6.77
CA SER A 53 3.44 11.23 -7.21
C SER A 53 2.69 12.56 -7.11
N GLU A 54 1.40 12.57 -7.42
CA GLU A 54 0.55 13.77 -7.37
C GLU A 54 -0.86 13.45 -6.86
N TRP A 55 -1.45 14.41 -6.14
CA TRP A 55 -2.86 14.36 -5.75
C TRP A 55 -3.74 15.00 -6.83
N PRO A 56 -5.03 14.60 -6.94
CA PRO A 56 -5.96 15.25 -7.85
C PRO A 56 -5.99 16.77 -7.66
N ARG A 57 -5.75 17.52 -8.74
CA ARG A 57 -5.78 18.99 -8.73
C ARG A 57 -7.18 19.56 -8.99
N SER A 58 -8.07 18.76 -9.58
CA SER A 58 -9.49 19.07 -9.74
C SER A 58 -10.28 18.56 -8.55
N MET A 59 -11.49 19.11 -8.35
CA MET A 59 -12.40 18.56 -7.34
C MET A 59 -12.81 17.14 -7.73
N VAL A 60 -12.46 16.17 -6.88
CA VAL A 60 -12.84 14.77 -6.99
C VAL A 60 -13.64 14.34 -5.77
N TYR A 61 -14.39 13.25 -5.89
CA TYR A 61 -15.07 12.65 -4.74
C TYR A 61 -14.03 12.20 -3.69
N PRO A 62 -14.29 12.37 -2.37
CA PRO A 62 -13.34 11.99 -1.32
C PRO A 62 -12.87 10.52 -1.38
N GLY A 63 -13.66 9.63 -1.98
CA GLY A 63 -13.34 8.22 -2.19
C GLY A 63 -12.46 7.91 -3.41
N PHE A 64 -11.75 8.87 -4.00
CA PHE A 64 -10.99 8.62 -5.24
C PHE A 64 -9.88 7.55 -5.11
N LEU A 65 -9.40 7.27 -3.89
CA LEU A 65 -8.46 6.17 -3.61
C LEU A 65 -9.13 4.81 -3.39
N SER A 66 -10.46 4.73 -3.38
CA SER A 66 -11.21 3.48 -3.13
C SER A 66 -10.77 2.31 -4.01
N PRO A 67 -10.48 2.45 -5.32
CA PRO A 67 -10.02 1.33 -6.13
C PRO A 67 -8.75 0.68 -5.59
N ILE A 68 -7.84 1.47 -5.01
CA ILE A 68 -6.57 0.99 -4.46
C ILE A 68 -6.76 0.52 -3.01
N LEU A 69 -7.55 1.25 -2.21
CA LEU A 69 -7.71 1.01 -0.78
C LEU A 69 -8.75 -0.05 -0.43
N LEU A 70 -9.66 -0.39 -1.35
CA LEU A 70 -10.75 -1.35 -1.14
C LEU A 70 -10.67 -2.55 -2.08
N SER A 71 -9.54 -2.72 -2.78
CA SER A 71 -9.28 -3.92 -3.58
C SER A 71 -9.22 -5.17 -2.68
N ASN A 72 -9.99 -6.20 -3.04
CA ASN A 72 -10.04 -7.47 -2.31
C ASN A 72 -8.95 -8.43 -2.78
N GLY A 73 -8.65 -9.44 -1.94
CA GLY A 73 -7.76 -10.54 -2.30
C GLY A 73 -6.26 -10.24 -2.19
N ILE A 74 -5.89 -9.07 -1.66
CA ILE A 74 -4.49 -8.67 -1.44
C ILE A 74 -4.30 -8.06 -0.05
N GLN A 75 -3.19 -8.41 0.61
CA GLN A 75 -2.77 -7.72 1.83
C GLN A 75 -2.18 -6.37 1.45
N ARG A 76 -2.65 -5.29 2.09
CA ARG A 76 -2.23 -3.92 1.78
C ARG A 76 -1.96 -3.14 3.06
N SER A 77 -0.92 -2.32 3.00
CA SER A 77 -0.60 -1.30 3.99
C SER A 77 -0.58 0.06 3.30
N PHE A 78 -1.24 1.05 3.89
CA PHE A 78 -1.30 2.42 3.36
C PHE A 78 -0.89 3.40 4.45
N SER A 79 -0.05 4.37 4.09
CA SER A 79 0.34 5.49 4.95
C SER A 79 0.04 6.80 4.23
N LEU A 80 -0.57 7.73 4.96
CA LEU A 80 -0.80 9.11 4.52
C LEU A 80 -0.33 10.05 5.61
N ILE A 81 0.59 10.94 5.25
CA ILE A 81 1.03 12.02 6.12
C ILE A 81 0.43 13.30 5.54
N CYS A 82 -0.48 13.92 6.29
CA CYS A 82 -1.13 15.16 5.88
C CYS A 82 -1.15 16.16 7.03
N THR A 83 -0.91 17.42 6.71
CA THR A 83 -1.17 18.54 7.63
C THR A 83 -2.58 19.07 7.33
N PRO A 84 -3.51 19.04 8.30
CA PRO A 84 -4.85 19.55 8.05
C PRO A 84 -4.80 21.05 7.76
N MET A 85 -5.49 21.46 6.70
CA MET A 85 -5.63 22.84 6.27
C MET A 85 -7.11 23.18 6.15
N ARG A 86 -7.48 24.43 6.48
CA ARG A 86 -8.85 24.91 6.28
C ARG A 86 -9.21 24.88 4.79
N SER A 87 -10.41 24.42 4.46
CA SER A 87 -10.85 24.20 3.08
C SER A 87 -10.80 25.47 2.21
N ASP A 88 -11.05 26.64 2.80
CA ASP A 88 -10.96 27.94 2.12
C ASP A 88 -9.53 28.30 1.74
N GLN A 89 -8.56 27.95 2.59
CA GLN A 89 -7.14 28.13 2.31
C GLN A 89 -6.65 27.16 1.23
N ALA A 90 -7.02 25.87 1.32
CA ALA A 90 -6.63 24.86 0.34
C ALA A 90 -7.12 25.21 -1.07
N ALA A 91 -8.36 25.69 -1.20
CA ALA A 91 -8.92 26.09 -2.49
C ALA A 91 -8.21 27.33 -3.08
N ARG A 92 -7.73 28.26 -2.24
CA ARG A 92 -6.93 29.42 -2.71
C ARG A 92 -5.55 28.98 -3.20
N ASP A 93 -4.89 28.08 -2.48
CA ASP A 93 -3.56 27.59 -2.84
C ASP A 93 -3.58 26.80 -4.16
N ILE A 94 -4.59 25.95 -4.37
CA ILE A 94 -4.78 25.23 -5.65
C ILE A 94 -4.97 26.21 -6.81
N ARG A 95 -5.81 27.24 -6.62
CA ARG A 95 -6.04 28.28 -7.63
C ARG A 95 -4.76 29.04 -7.94
N LYS A 96 -3.98 29.41 -6.92
CA LYS A 96 -2.72 30.13 -7.09
C LYS A 96 -1.71 29.31 -7.90
N LYS A 97 -1.52 28.03 -7.57
CA LYS A 97 -0.61 27.12 -8.29
C LYS A 97 -1.02 26.89 -9.76
N ASN A 98 -2.32 26.87 -10.06
CA ASN A 98 -2.80 26.77 -11.43
C ASN A 98 -2.50 28.02 -12.26
N VAL A 99 -2.51 29.22 -11.65
CA VAL A 99 -2.20 30.49 -12.34
C VAL A 99 -0.71 30.61 -12.65
N GLU A 100 0.15 30.11 -11.76
CA GLU A 100 1.62 30.12 -11.95
C GLU A 100 2.05 29.19 -13.10
N HIS A 101 1.39 28.05 -13.32
CA HIS A 101 1.69 27.13 -14.43
C HIS A 101 1.18 27.58 -15.81
N ILE A 102 0.30 28.58 -15.90
CA ILE A 102 -0.23 29.12 -17.17
C ILE A 102 0.65 30.25 -17.70
N SER A 103 1.62 30.73 -16.91
CA SER A 103 2.43 31.92 -17.22
C SER A 103 3.87 31.62 -17.66
N ASP A 104 4.23 30.35 -17.86
CA ASP A 104 5.43 29.89 -18.58
C ASP A 104 5.03 29.32 -19.96
#